data_AF-A0A1H2S018-F1
#
_entry.id   AF-A0A1H2S018-F1
#
_cell.length_a   1.000
_cell.length_b   1.000
_cell.length_c   1.000
_cell.angle_alpha   90.00
_cell.angle_beta   90.00
_cell.angle_gamma   90.00
#
_symmetry.space_group_name_H-M   'P 1'
#
loop_
_entity.id
_entity.type
_entity.pdbx_description
1 polymer ?
#
loop_
_entity_poly.entity_id
_entity_poly.type
_entity_poly.pdbx_seq_one_letter_code
_entity_poly.pdbx_strand_id
1 'polypeptide(L)'
;MKKIIYILVASLLVSCNFFKSSSPEKTEEPPIITEDEVIQEDTEDDYIPNIPDGVSDIVFKREKGEAILMGDTIATYDKKGKFLEYRMDLDRKFVTIKSISELMYNDTQEYCDEYHFVKAELPNGEPLILDGRRVYKLQEKPFEKVFDASQAIRIYRTEYYGQPIFTDELTGCGSPFDPVVLVSIDGFKGLVTLEKNDFALEAFGYDHPSRKKVDFLEFCNDEGCGEKVLNAALTSDGIVLKMHRNFQDGYTNYKILLTKEEQGYKATYLDYPEPSYEE
;
A
#
# COMPACT_ATOMS: atom_id res chain seq x y z
N MET A 1 -28.41 -45.82 -0.44
CA MET A 1 -29.14 -45.99 -1.72
C MET A 1 -29.28 -44.60 -2.33
N LYS A 2 -28.44 -44.18 -3.29
CA LYS A 2 -28.54 -44.41 -4.75
C LYS A 2 -29.89 -44.00 -5.37
N LYS A 3 -30.01 -42.73 -5.79
CA LYS A 3 -30.21 -42.25 -7.18
C LYS A 3 -30.81 -40.83 -7.16
N ILE A 4 -30.13 -39.87 -7.81
CA ILE A 4 -30.74 -38.63 -8.27
C ILE A 4 -30.85 -38.75 -9.80
N ILE A 5 -31.99 -38.32 -10.34
CA ILE A 5 -32.37 -38.51 -11.75
C ILE A 5 -32.19 -37.17 -12.46
N TYR A 6 -31.45 -37.18 -13.58
CA TYR A 6 -31.46 -36.08 -14.53
C TYR A 6 -32.75 -36.12 -15.36
N ILE A 7 -33.41 -34.98 -15.52
CA ILE A 7 -34.48 -34.78 -16.51
C ILE A 7 -34.05 -33.65 -17.44
N LEU A 8 -34.16 -33.94 -18.73
CA LEU A 8 -33.74 -33.10 -19.85
C LEU A 8 -34.97 -33.00 -20.76
N VAL A 9 -35.49 -31.79 -20.98
CA VAL A 9 -36.65 -31.57 -21.87
C VAL A 9 -36.37 -30.36 -22.74
N ALA A 10 -36.52 -30.53 -24.04
CA ALA A 10 -36.30 -29.51 -25.05
C ALA A 10 -37.61 -28.89 -25.55
N SER A 11 -37.46 -27.66 -26.06
CA SER A 11 -38.29 -26.86 -26.95
C SER A 11 -39.56 -27.47 -27.57
N LEU A 12 -40.65 -26.67 -27.57
CA LEU A 12 -41.73 -26.76 -28.55
C LEU A 12 -42.19 -25.37 -28.99
N LEU A 13 -42.06 -25.09 -30.29
CA LEU A 13 -42.66 -23.95 -30.98
C LEU A 13 -44.08 -24.30 -31.43
N VAL A 14 -45.08 -23.44 -31.20
CA VAL A 14 -46.26 -23.34 -32.08
C VAL A 14 -46.73 -21.88 -32.12
N SER A 15 -46.94 -21.38 -33.35
CA SER A 15 -47.49 -20.06 -33.67
C SER A 15 -48.99 -20.14 -33.99
N CYS A 16 -49.73 -19.01 -33.88
CA CYS A 16 -50.99 -18.82 -34.60
C CYS A 16 -51.31 -17.33 -34.83
N ASN A 17 -51.89 -17.04 -35.99
CA ASN A 17 -52.11 -15.69 -36.54
C ASN A 17 -53.49 -15.09 -36.21
N PHE A 18 -53.54 -13.75 -36.13
CA PHE A 18 -54.63 -12.84 -36.53
C PHE A 18 -54.01 -11.43 -36.74
N PHE A 19 -54.48 -10.50 -37.59
CA PHE A 19 -55.61 -10.47 -38.55
C PHE A 19 -55.19 -9.67 -39.82
N LYS A 20 -55.97 -9.77 -40.91
CA LYS A 20 -56.01 -8.82 -42.05
C LYS A 20 -56.86 -7.58 -41.66
N SER A 21 -56.85 -6.39 -42.27
CA SER A 21 -56.20 -5.78 -43.46
C SER A 21 -56.59 -4.29 -43.59
N SER A 22 -55.72 -3.41 -44.11
CA SER A 22 -56.08 -2.27 -45.00
C SER A 22 -54.84 -1.40 -45.32
N SER A 23 -54.96 -0.52 -46.32
CA SER A 23 -53.91 0.38 -46.86
C SER A 23 -54.61 1.51 -47.63
N PRO A 24 -54.00 2.67 -47.94
CA PRO A 24 -52.97 3.43 -47.21
C PRO A 24 -53.44 4.88 -46.92
N GLU A 25 -52.78 5.60 -46.00
CA GLU A 25 -52.80 7.07 -46.07
C GLU A 25 -51.49 7.67 -45.53
N LYS A 26 -51.02 8.74 -46.19
CA LYS A 26 -49.78 9.44 -45.83
C LYS A 26 -50.07 10.52 -44.79
N THR A 27 -49.30 10.51 -43.70
CA THR A 27 -49.04 11.71 -42.90
C THR A 27 -47.53 11.80 -42.69
N GLU A 28 -46.95 12.96 -42.98
CA GLU A 28 -45.51 13.19 -42.85
C GLU A 28 -45.16 13.50 -41.38
N GLU A 29 -44.26 12.71 -40.80
CA GLU A 29 -43.55 13.06 -39.56
C GLU A 29 -42.11 13.50 -39.90
N PRO A 30 -41.52 14.43 -39.12
CA PRO A 30 -40.24 15.06 -39.46
C PRO A 30 -39.07 14.06 -39.43
N PRO A 31 -37.94 14.37 -40.10
CA PRO A 31 -36.80 13.47 -40.15
C PRO A 31 -36.26 13.21 -38.75
N ILE A 32 -36.20 11.93 -38.39
CA ILE A 32 -35.45 11.47 -37.22
C ILE A 32 -33.99 11.85 -37.46
N ILE A 33 -33.48 12.76 -36.63
CA ILE A 33 -32.03 12.90 -36.47
C ILE A 33 -31.62 11.64 -35.73
N THR A 34 -31.08 10.67 -36.46
CA THR A 34 -30.25 9.64 -35.84
C THR A 34 -29.02 10.37 -35.31
N GLU A 35 -28.99 10.61 -34.00
CA GLU A 35 -27.71 10.81 -33.33
C GLU A 35 -26.85 9.60 -33.71
N ASP A 36 -25.70 9.86 -34.32
CA ASP A 36 -24.75 8.80 -34.61
C ASP A 36 -24.42 8.15 -33.26
N GLU A 37 -24.74 6.86 -33.11
CA GLU A 37 -24.12 6.04 -32.07
C GLU A 37 -22.62 6.03 -32.39
N VAL A 38 -21.90 7.02 -31.86
CA VAL A 38 -20.47 6.97 -31.68
C VAL A 38 -20.24 5.81 -30.74
N ILE A 39 -20.03 4.63 -31.33
CA ILE A 39 -19.40 3.50 -30.67
C ILE A 39 -18.02 4.03 -30.29
N GLN A 40 -17.92 4.52 -29.06
CA GLN A 40 -16.63 4.56 -28.39
C GLN A 40 -16.22 3.10 -28.28
N GLU A 41 -15.30 2.69 -29.15
CA GLU A 41 -14.45 1.56 -28.81
C GLU A 41 -13.72 2.00 -27.54
N ASP A 42 -14.17 1.47 -26.40
CA ASP A 42 -13.36 1.40 -25.19
C ASP A 42 -12.15 0.52 -25.53
N THR A 43 -11.15 1.14 -26.18
CA THR A 43 -9.79 0.63 -26.14
C THR A 43 -9.33 0.85 -24.70
N GLU A 44 -9.60 -0.13 -23.84
CA GLU A 44 -8.74 -0.41 -22.68
C GLU A 44 -7.31 -0.38 -23.23
N ASP A 45 -6.53 0.64 -22.84
CA ASP A 45 -5.12 0.71 -23.17
C ASP A 45 -4.44 -0.44 -22.40
N ASP A 46 -4.27 -1.58 -23.06
CA ASP A 46 -3.62 -2.78 -22.52
C ASP A 46 -2.29 -2.37 -21.85
N TYR A 47 -2.26 -2.34 -20.52
CA TYR A 47 -1.07 -1.94 -19.78
C TYR A 47 0.10 -2.89 -20.10
N ILE A 48 1.19 -2.34 -20.64
CA ILE A 48 2.39 -3.09 -21.00
C ILE A 48 3.46 -2.90 -19.91
N PRO A 49 3.71 -3.89 -19.04
CA PRO A 49 4.69 -3.74 -17.97
C PRO A 49 6.13 -3.63 -18.49
N ASN A 50 6.88 -2.71 -17.88
CA ASN A 50 8.32 -2.59 -18.13
C ASN A 50 9.09 -3.71 -17.42
N ILE A 51 9.33 -4.82 -18.11
CA ILE A 51 10.12 -5.95 -17.61
C ILE A 51 11.61 -5.73 -17.95
N PRO A 52 12.57 -5.99 -17.03
CA PRO A 52 13.99 -5.94 -17.35
C PRO A 52 14.37 -6.89 -18.49
N ASP A 53 15.10 -6.40 -19.49
CA ASP A 53 15.51 -7.20 -20.67
C ASP A 53 16.53 -8.31 -20.33
N GLY A 54 17.16 -8.26 -19.14
CA GLY A 54 18.21 -9.18 -18.70
C GLY A 54 19.52 -9.08 -19.48
N VAL A 55 19.65 -8.12 -20.40
CA VAL A 55 20.77 -7.96 -21.34
C VAL A 55 21.47 -6.62 -21.14
N SER A 56 20.72 -5.54 -20.98
CA SER A 56 21.20 -4.19 -20.73
C SER A 56 21.39 -3.96 -19.23
N ASP A 57 22.31 -3.07 -18.85
CA ASP A 57 22.39 -2.61 -17.48
C ASP A 57 21.23 -1.63 -17.20
N ILE A 58 20.52 -1.81 -16.08
CA ILE A 58 19.51 -0.85 -15.61
C ILE A 58 20.20 0.50 -15.35
N VAL A 59 19.56 1.60 -15.77
CA VAL A 59 20.03 2.96 -15.52
C VAL A 59 19.55 3.43 -14.14
N PHE A 60 20.45 4.01 -13.35
CA PHE A 60 20.16 4.43 -11.98
C PHE A 60 20.49 5.91 -11.76
N LYS A 61 19.53 6.65 -11.20
CA LYS A 61 19.70 8.01 -10.68
C LYS A 61 20.19 7.97 -9.23
N ARG A 62 21.05 8.91 -8.85
CA ARG A 62 21.57 9.01 -7.49
C ARG A 62 20.41 9.33 -6.52
N GLU A 63 20.28 8.52 -5.49
CA GLU A 63 19.35 8.68 -4.40
C GLU A 63 20.09 8.33 -3.11
N LYS A 64 19.79 9.01 -2.01
CA LYS A 64 20.44 8.76 -0.72
C LYS A 64 19.40 8.62 0.37
N GLY A 65 19.69 7.72 1.29
CA GLY A 65 18.90 7.54 2.49
C GLY A 65 19.39 6.31 3.25
N GLU A 66 18.72 6.07 4.35
CA GLU A 66 18.75 4.79 5.03
C GLU A 66 17.37 4.17 4.88
N ALA A 67 17.30 2.86 4.70
CA ALA A 67 16.05 2.12 4.66
C ALA A 67 16.10 0.92 5.60
N ILE A 68 14.93 0.48 6.04
CA ILE A 68 14.73 -0.86 6.58
C ILE A 68 14.16 -1.77 5.49
N LEU A 69 14.65 -3.00 5.43
CA LEU A 69 14.14 -4.04 4.55
C LEU A 69 13.05 -4.84 5.26
N MET A 70 12.00 -5.25 4.53
CA MET A 70 10.90 -6.04 5.11
C MET A 70 10.40 -7.14 4.17
N GLY A 71 10.31 -8.35 4.72
CA GLY A 71 9.73 -9.53 4.07
C GLY A 71 10.48 -10.81 4.44
N ASP A 72 9.73 -11.89 4.73
CA ASP A 72 10.25 -13.21 5.13
C ASP A 72 11.36 -13.74 4.20
N THR A 73 11.25 -13.43 2.91
CA THR A 73 12.29 -13.63 1.89
C THR A 73 12.41 -12.38 1.02
N ILE A 74 13.64 -11.90 0.82
CA ILE A 74 13.94 -10.76 -0.06
C ILE A 74 14.73 -11.25 -1.27
N ALA A 75 14.25 -10.92 -2.47
CA ALA A 75 14.94 -11.23 -3.71
C ALA A 75 16.11 -10.24 -3.95
N THR A 76 17.23 -10.75 -4.42
CA THR A 76 18.38 -9.96 -4.89
C THR A 76 18.58 -10.12 -6.39
N TYR A 77 19.10 -9.08 -7.03
CA TYR A 77 19.23 -8.98 -8.48
C TYR A 77 20.63 -8.56 -8.91
N ASP A 78 20.98 -8.84 -10.16
CA ASP A 78 22.15 -8.25 -10.80
C ASP A 78 21.83 -6.87 -11.41
N LYS A 79 22.86 -6.23 -11.96
CA LYS A 79 22.75 -4.89 -12.57
C LYS A 79 21.85 -4.83 -13.83
N LYS A 80 21.36 -5.97 -14.33
CA LYS A 80 20.47 -6.11 -15.48
C LYS A 80 19.04 -6.48 -15.07
N GLY A 81 18.76 -6.49 -13.76
CA GLY A 81 17.46 -6.90 -13.22
C GLY A 81 17.26 -8.41 -13.22
N LYS A 82 18.31 -9.22 -13.44
CA LYS A 82 18.19 -10.67 -13.37
C LYS A 82 18.23 -11.13 -11.91
N PHE A 83 17.24 -11.93 -11.51
CA PHE A 83 17.20 -12.59 -10.20
C PHE A 83 18.47 -13.40 -9.93
N LEU A 84 18.99 -13.30 -8.70
CA LEU A 84 20.14 -14.05 -8.19
C LEU A 84 19.72 -15.08 -7.16
N GLU A 85 19.15 -14.64 -6.03
CA GLU A 85 18.79 -15.49 -4.90
C GLU A 85 17.67 -14.86 -4.03
N TYR A 86 17.03 -15.69 -3.21
CA TYR A 86 16.21 -15.24 -2.09
C TYR A 86 17.02 -15.31 -0.80
N ARG A 87 16.98 -14.23 0.00
CA ARG A 87 17.71 -14.10 1.26
C ARG A 87 16.74 -13.83 2.42
N MET A 88 16.82 -14.67 3.44
CA MET A 88 15.99 -14.57 4.67
C MET A 88 16.68 -13.75 5.77
N ASP A 89 18.01 -13.65 5.72
CA ASP A 89 18.85 -12.88 6.66
C ASP A 89 18.72 -11.36 6.49
N LEU A 90 18.04 -10.91 5.44
CA LEU A 90 17.81 -9.50 5.12
C LEU A 90 16.56 -8.90 5.79
N ASP A 91 15.63 -9.72 6.33
CA ASP A 91 14.43 -9.17 6.98
C ASP A 91 14.81 -8.26 8.16
N ARG A 92 14.14 -7.10 8.23
CA ARG A 92 14.35 -6.03 9.22
C ARG A 92 15.79 -5.48 9.28
N LYS A 93 16.63 -5.71 8.26
CA LYS A 93 17.97 -5.11 8.19
C LYS A 93 17.91 -3.67 7.71
N PHE A 94 18.76 -2.83 8.32
CA PHE A 94 19.02 -1.47 7.83
C PHE A 94 20.07 -1.51 6.72
N VAL A 95 19.82 -0.74 5.66
CA VAL A 95 20.72 -0.58 4.51
C VAL A 95 20.90 0.90 4.14
N THR A 96 22.05 1.24 3.57
CA THR A 96 22.28 2.57 2.98
C THR A 96 21.91 2.56 1.51
N ILE A 97 20.96 3.40 1.10
CA ILE A 97 20.59 3.60 -0.30
C ILE A 97 21.68 4.40 -1.01
N LYS A 98 22.06 3.96 -2.22
CA LYS A 98 23.09 4.58 -3.07
C LYS A 98 22.50 5.19 -4.35
N SER A 99 21.46 4.53 -4.89
CA SER A 99 20.72 4.96 -6.07
C SER A 99 19.45 4.14 -6.28
N ILE A 100 18.52 4.66 -7.07
CA ILE A 100 17.31 3.95 -7.53
C ILE A 100 17.28 3.96 -9.06
N SER A 101 16.57 3.02 -9.67
CA SER A 101 16.40 3.01 -11.13
C SER A 101 15.73 4.30 -11.62
N GLU A 102 16.02 4.72 -12.85
CA GLU A 102 15.35 5.90 -13.43
C GLU A 102 13.89 5.61 -13.76
N LEU A 103 13.64 4.42 -14.33
CA LEU A 103 12.32 3.88 -14.63
C LEU A 103 11.82 2.97 -13.50
N MET A 104 10.51 2.81 -13.41
CA MET A 104 9.86 1.73 -12.67
C MET A 104 9.79 0.48 -13.55
N TYR A 105 9.72 -0.68 -12.92
CA TYR A 105 9.68 -2.00 -13.56
C TYR A 105 8.60 -2.84 -12.90
N ASN A 106 8.04 -3.80 -13.63
CA ASN A 106 7.01 -4.69 -13.11
C ASN A 106 7.31 -6.13 -13.53
N ASP A 107 7.24 -7.05 -12.57
CA ASP A 107 7.40 -8.50 -12.78
C ASP A 107 6.06 -9.26 -12.91
N THR A 108 4.96 -8.51 -12.94
CA THR A 108 3.58 -9.00 -13.06
C THR A 108 2.88 -8.39 -14.30
N GLN A 109 1.55 -8.41 -14.34
CA GLN A 109 0.73 -7.61 -15.27
C GLN A 109 -0.13 -6.57 -14.53
N GLU A 110 -0.06 -6.51 -13.19
CA GLU A 110 -0.87 -5.60 -12.37
C GLU A 110 -0.14 -4.27 -12.25
N TYR A 111 -0.73 -3.18 -12.75
CA TYR A 111 -0.11 -1.86 -12.71
C TYR A 111 0.40 -1.49 -11.30
N CYS A 112 -0.38 -1.80 -10.26
CA CYS A 112 -0.04 -1.49 -8.87
C CYS A 112 1.20 -2.21 -8.32
N ASP A 113 1.70 -3.24 -9.02
CA ASP A 113 2.89 -3.98 -8.63
C ASP A 113 4.20 -3.39 -9.22
N GLU A 114 4.21 -2.27 -9.96
CA GLU A 114 5.50 -1.69 -10.41
C GLU A 114 6.37 -1.19 -9.24
N TYR A 115 7.68 -1.13 -9.48
CA TYR A 115 8.67 -0.71 -8.49
C TYR A 115 9.97 -0.16 -9.10
N HIS A 116 10.67 0.65 -8.31
CA HIS A 116 12.06 1.00 -8.60
C HIS A 116 13.01 -0.10 -8.09
N PHE A 117 14.00 -0.48 -8.89
CA PHE A 117 15.14 -1.23 -8.37
C PHE A 117 15.98 -0.33 -7.48
N VAL A 118 16.27 -0.77 -6.26
CA VAL A 118 17.07 0.00 -5.30
C VAL A 118 18.46 -0.60 -5.18
N LYS A 119 19.49 0.20 -5.48
CA LYS A 119 20.88 -0.08 -5.14
C LYS A 119 21.15 0.33 -3.70
N ALA A 120 21.41 -0.67 -2.87
CA ALA A 120 21.65 -0.50 -1.44
C ALA A 120 22.96 -1.17 -1.02
N GLU A 121 23.37 -0.93 0.23
CA GLU A 121 24.58 -1.51 0.82
C GLU A 121 24.30 -1.83 2.29
N LEU A 122 24.63 -3.05 2.70
CA LEU A 122 24.56 -3.47 4.10
C LEU A 122 25.68 -2.84 4.93
N PRO A 123 25.57 -2.80 6.28
CA PRO A 123 26.62 -2.23 7.15
C PRO A 123 27.99 -2.91 7.06
N ASN A 124 28.08 -4.12 6.49
CA ASN A 124 29.33 -4.84 6.19
C ASN A 124 29.97 -4.44 4.85
N GLY A 125 29.33 -3.57 4.06
CA GLY A 125 29.76 -3.18 2.72
C GLY A 125 29.28 -4.09 1.58
N GLU A 126 28.45 -5.09 1.85
CA GLU A 126 27.85 -5.97 0.82
C GLU A 126 26.85 -5.16 -0.04
N PRO A 127 27.07 -5.05 -1.36
CA PRO A 127 26.18 -4.33 -2.26
C PRO A 127 24.98 -5.20 -2.64
N LEU A 128 23.80 -4.59 -2.67
CA LEU A 128 22.54 -5.23 -3.02
C LEU A 128 21.83 -4.45 -4.14
N ILE A 129 21.12 -5.17 -5.01
CA ILE A 129 20.09 -4.61 -5.88
C ILE A 129 18.80 -5.33 -5.53
N LEU A 130 17.78 -4.55 -5.16
CA LEU A 130 16.58 -5.03 -4.49
C LEU A 130 15.31 -4.55 -5.22
N ASP A 131 14.25 -5.33 -5.06
CA ASP A 131 12.87 -4.93 -5.33
C ASP A 131 12.47 -3.81 -4.34
N GLY A 132 12.11 -2.64 -4.87
CA GLY A 132 11.73 -1.46 -4.09
C GLY A 132 10.52 -1.66 -3.17
N ARG A 133 9.63 -2.61 -3.48
CA ARG A 133 8.47 -2.98 -2.64
C ARG A 133 8.88 -3.58 -1.28
N ARG A 134 10.17 -3.92 -1.13
CA ARG A 134 10.79 -4.46 0.10
C ARG A 134 11.67 -3.46 0.82
N VAL A 135 11.78 -2.21 0.33
CA VAL A 135 12.71 -1.19 0.82
C VAL A 135 11.94 0.04 1.32
N TYR A 136 11.94 0.22 2.65
CA TYR A 136 11.20 1.31 3.32
C TYR A 136 12.20 2.38 3.78
N LYS A 137 12.35 3.45 3.00
CA LYS A 137 13.29 4.54 3.28
C LYS A 137 12.82 5.40 4.45
N LEU A 138 13.69 5.70 5.41
CA LEU A 138 13.37 6.59 6.52
C LEU A 138 13.31 8.04 6.03
N GLN A 139 12.23 8.75 6.36
CA GLN A 139 12.10 10.19 6.08
C GLN A 139 13.11 11.01 6.89
N GLU A 140 13.70 12.06 6.30
CA GLU A 140 14.76 12.85 6.96
C GLU A 140 14.32 13.55 8.26
N LYS A 141 13.01 13.79 8.43
CA LYS A 141 12.44 14.56 9.55
C LYS A 141 11.57 13.65 10.45
N PRO A 142 12.16 13.01 11.47
CA PRO A 142 11.37 12.27 12.45
C PRO A 142 10.57 13.20 13.36
N PHE A 143 9.53 12.66 14.00
CA PHE A 143 9.06 13.21 15.26
C PHE A 143 10.12 12.93 16.34
N GLU A 144 10.58 13.96 17.07
CA GLU A 144 11.56 13.81 18.15
C GLU A 144 10.99 14.29 19.48
N LYS A 145 11.23 13.51 20.54
CA LYS A 145 10.90 13.88 21.91
C LYS A 145 12.02 13.49 22.87
N VAL A 146 12.57 14.47 23.58
CA VAL A 146 13.37 14.27 24.79
C VAL A 146 12.45 14.41 26.00
N PHE A 147 12.51 13.46 26.93
CA PHE A 147 11.81 13.51 28.21
C PHE A 147 12.77 13.92 29.32
N ASP A 148 13.94 13.31 29.36
CA ASP A 148 15.06 13.63 30.25
C ASP A 148 16.39 13.15 29.64
N ALA A 149 17.48 13.24 30.40
CA ALA A 149 18.83 12.87 29.94
C ALA A 149 19.02 11.36 29.66
N SER A 150 18.13 10.52 30.17
CA SER A 150 18.13 9.06 30.02
C SER A 150 17.05 8.52 29.07
N GLN A 151 16.06 9.35 28.72
CA GLN A 151 14.93 8.94 27.88
C GLN A 151 14.63 9.96 26.78
N ALA A 152 14.83 9.55 25.53
CA ALA A 152 14.44 10.26 24.32
C ALA A 152 14.10 9.28 23.20
N ILE A 153 13.18 9.68 22.32
CA ILE A 153 12.76 8.91 21.13
C ILE A 153 12.77 9.76 19.86
N ARG A 154 12.97 9.09 18.73
CA ARG A 154 12.69 9.57 17.38
C ARG A 154 11.82 8.55 16.65
N ILE A 155 10.73 8.99 16.04
CA ILE A 155 9.85 8.15 15.20
C ILE A 155 9.99 8.64 13.76
N TYR A 156 10.55 7.79 12.92
CA TYR A 156 10.69 7.98 11.49
C TYR A 156 9.50 7.33 10.79
N ARG A 157 8.77 8.11 9.99
CA ARG A 157 7.91 7.56 8.94
C ARG A 157 8.81 6.98 7.84
N THR A 158 8.28 6.05 7.06
CA THR A 158 9.00 5.51 5.90
C THR A 158 8.35 5.93 4.57
N GLU A 159 9.10 5.75 3.48
CA GLU A 159 8.70 5.97 2.10
C GLU A 159 8.89 4.65 1.32
N TYR A 160 7.85 4.27 0.58
CA TYR A 160 7.79 3.08 -0.27
C TYR A 160 8.40 3.33 -1.67
N TYR A 161 9.08 2.35 -2.24
CA TYR A 161 9.66 2.41 -3.60
C TYR A 161 8.95 1.53 -4.65
N GLY A 162 7.74 1.04 -4.35
CA GLY A 162 6.79 0.55 -5.35
C GLY A 162 6.00 1.70 -6.00
N GLN A 163 4.91 1.39 -6.70
CA GLN A 163 3.97 2.39 -7.22
C GLN A 163 3.49 3.32 -6.09
N PRO A 164 3.59 4.66 -6.25
CA PRO A 164 2.95 5.60 -5.35
C PRO A 164 1.44 5.35 -5.27
N ILE A 165 0.83 5.89 -4.22
CA ILE A 165 -0.60 5.70 -3.97
C ILE A 165 -1.45 6.39 -5.06
N PHE A 166 -0.92 7.34 -5.81
CA PHE A 166 -1.58 7.91 -7.00
C PHE A 166 -0.59 8.21 -8.12
N THR A 167 -0.97 7.79 -9.33
CA THR A 167 -0.73 8.55 -10.55
C THR A 167 -2.02 9.32 -10.92
N ASP A 168 -2.07 9.89 -12.11
CA ASP A 168 -3.12 10.75 -12.66
C ASP A 168 -4.52 10.12 -12.78
N GLU A 169 -4.66 8.83 -12.49
CA GLU A 169 -5.93 8.10 -12.50
C GLU A 169 -6.45 7.83 -11.08
N LEU A 170 -7.78 7.85 -10.91
CA LEU A 170 -8.48 7.80 -9.60
C LEU A 170 -8.38 6.44 -8.88
N THR A 171 -7.52 5.53 -9.33
CA THR A 171 -7.29 4.18 -8.84
C THR A 171 -5.94 4.07 -8.16
N GLY A 172 -5.92 4.21 -6.84
CA GLY A 172 -4.69 4.22 -6.07
C GLY A 172 -4.10 2.83 -5.81
N CYS A 173 -2.78 2.70 -5.98
CA CYS A 173 -2.10 1.41 -6.02
C CYS A 173 -1.31 1.01 -4.76
N GLY A 174 -0.79 1.98 -4.01
CA GLY A 174 0.05 1.72 -2.85
C GLY A 174 -0.73 1.27 -1.61
N SER A 175 -0.02 0.74 -0.61
CA SER A 175 -0.60 0.54 0.73
C SER A 175 -0.89 1.92 1.34
N PRO A 176 -2.13 2.22 1.81
CA PRO A 176 -2.41 3.45 2.53
C PRO A 176 -1.62 3.64 3.84
N PHE A 177 -0.86 2.63 4.29
CA PHE A 177 -0.08 2.67 5.53
C PHE A 177 1.36 2.18 5.29
N ASP A 178 2.31 2.92 5.88
CA ASP A 178 3.74 2.64 5.88
C ASP A 178 4.25 2.34 7.30
N PRO A 179 5.14 1.35 7.48
CA PRO A 179 5.72 1.00 8.78
C PRO A 179 6.57 2.14 9.36
N VAL A 180 6.56 2.29 10.69
CA VAL A 180 7.39 3.29 11.38
C VAL A 180 8.63 2.68 12.01
N VAL A 181 9.75 3.42 11.94
CA VAL A 181 10.99 3.08 12.65
C VAL A 181 11.13 3.96 13.89
N LEU A 182 11.18 3.33 15.05
CA LEU A 182 11.51 3.97 16.32
C LEU A 182 13.02 3.87 16.57
N VAL A 183 13.62 4.97 16.99
CA VAL A 183 14.98 5.04 17.54
C VAL A 183 14.89 5.62 18.95
N SER A 184 15.53 5.00 19.93
CA SER A 184 15.60 5.51 21.31
C SER A 184 17.04 5.63 21.82
N ILE A 185 17.24 6.51 22.81
CA ILE A 185 18.56 6.87 23.33
C ILE A 185 19.32 5.70 23.99
N ASP A 186 18.60 4.66 24.39
CA ASP A 186 19.13 3.39 24.91
C ASP A 186 19.72 2.46 23.84
N GLY A 187 19.68 2.86 22.57
CA GLY A 187 20.30 2.15 21.45
C GLY A 187 19.35 1.28 20.63
N PHE A 188 18.06 1.18 20.98
CA PHE A 188 17.10 0.52 20.10
C PHE A 188 16.89 1.32 18.80
N LYS A 189 16.81 0.60 17.68
CA LYS A 189 16.49 1.10 16.36
C LYS A 189 15.80 0.00 15.56
N GLY A 190 14.53 0.17 15.22
CA GLY A 190 13.77 -0.85 14.51
C GLY A 190 12.28 -0.55 14.39
N LEU A 191 11.54 -1.51 13.84
CA LEU A 191 10.07 -1.48 13.80
C LEU A 191 9.50 -1.65 15.21
N VAL A 192 8.33 -1.07 15.45
CA VAL A 192 7.56 -1.26 16.68
C VAL A 192 6.51 -2.34 16.43
N THR A 193 6.48 -3.40 17.24
CA THR A 193 5.46 -4.47 17.12
C THR A 193 4.08 -3.93 17.46
N LEU A 194 3.02 -4.32 16.74
CA LEU A 194 1.65 -3.89 17.04
C LEU A 194 0.91 -4.92 17.91
N GLU A 195 0.28 -4.44 18.99
CA GLU A 195 -0.74 -5.21 19.72
C GLU A 195 -2.08 -5.15 18.99
N LYS A 196 -2.54 -6.31 18.49
CA LYS A 196 -3.79 -6.47 17.75
C LYS A 196 -5.01 -6.49 18.69
N ASN A 197 -5.33 -5.33 19.27
CA ASN A 197 -6.55 -5.09 20.03
C ASN A 197 -7.65 -4.46 19.18
N ASP A 198 -8.85 -4.31 19.75
CA ASP A 198 -10.03 -3.83 19.03
C ASP A 198 -9.83 -2.42 18.43
N PHE A 199 -9.14 -1.52 19.15
CA PHE A 199 -8.84 -0.16 18.64
C PHE A 199 -7.84 -0.16 17.48
N ALA A 200 -6.84 -1.05 17.50
CA ALA A 200 -5.92 -1.21 16.39
C ALA A 200 -6.66 -1.73 15.14
N LEU A 201 -7.49 -2.76 15.30
CA LEU A 201 -8.30 -3.30 14.20
C LEU A 201 -9.26 -2.26 13.61
N GLU A 202 -9.78 -1.35 14.45
CA GLU A 202 -10.60 -0.21 14.03
C GLU A 202 -9.78 0.78 13.16
N ALA A 203 -8.60 1.18 13.64
CA ALA A 203 -7.72 2.12 12.96
C ALA A 203 -7.19 1.63 11.59
N PHE A 204 -7.14 0.31 11.37
CA PHE A 204 -6.75 -0.32 10.09
C PHE A 204 -7.93 -0.71 9.20
N GLY A 205 -9.17 -0.47 9.63
CA GLY A 205 -10.39 -0.81 8.91
C GLY A 205 -10.79 -2.28 9.08
N TYR A 206 -11.84 -2.50 9.86
CA TYR A 206 -12.54 -3.78 9.95
C TYR A 206 -13.22 -4.13 8.61
N ASP A 207 -12.49 -4.77 7.70
CA ASP A 207 -12.95 -5.97 6.97
C ASP A 207 -11.96 -6.49 5.91
N HIS A 208 -10.94 -5.70 5.52
CA HIS A 208 -10.01 -6.13 4.49
C HIS A 208 -9.12 -7.31 4.97
N PRO A 209 -9.09 -8.47 4.29
CA PRO A 209 -8.36 -9.65 4.77
C PRO A 209 -6.85 -9.47 4.93
N SER A 210 -6.21 -8.56 4.18
CA SER A 210 -4.80 -8.23 4.35
C SER A 210 -4.50 -7.44 5.63
N ARG A 211 -5.45 -6.62 6.10
CA ARG A 211 -5.27 -5.73 7.27
C ARG A 211 -5.30 -6.46 8.61
N LYS A 212 -5.87 -7.68 8.66
CA LYS A 212 -5.83 -8.55 9.86
C LYS A 212 -4.41 -9.10 10.16
N LYS A 213 -3.42 -8.83 9.31
CA LYS A 213 -2.03 -9.32 9.43
C LYS A 213 -0.98 -8.23 9.69
N VAL A 214 -1.37 -6.99 10.00
CA VAL A 214 -0.42 -5.91 10.34
C VAL A 214 0.32 -6.26 11.64
N ASP A 215 1.61 -6.61 11.55
CA ASP A 215 2.43 -7.05 12.69
C ASP A 215 3.22 -5.90 13.36
N PHE A 216 3.27 -4.73 12.70
CA PHE A 216 4.01 -3.55 13.16
C PHE A 216 3.12 -2.31 13.23
N LEU A 217 3.57 -1.29 13.97
CA LEU A 217 2.96 0.02 13.89
C LEU A 217 3.23 0.62 12.51
N GLU A 218 2.16 0.93 11.79
CA GLU A 218 2.16 1.62 10.51
C GLU A 218 1.40 2.94 10.68
N PHE A 219 1.80 3.99 9.95
CA PHE A 219 1.06 5.25 9.87
C PHE A 219 0.51 5.46 8.46
N CYS A 220 -0.72 5.99 8.35
CA CYS A 220 -1.27 6.30 7.04
C CYS A 220 -0.65 7.55 6.39
N ASN A 221 -0.55 7.53 5.06
CA ASN A 221 0.15 8.56 4.28
C ASN A 221 -0.38 8.70 2.83
N ASP A 222 -1.69 8.90 2.67
CA ASP A 222 -2.36 9.11 1.38
C ASP A 222 -3.21 10.40 1.39
N GLU A 223 -3.81 10.75 0.25
CA GLU A 223 -4.62 11.98 0.12
C GLU A 223 -5.87 11.99 1.01
N GLY A 224 -6.42 10.81 1.31
CA GLY A 224 -7.55 10.63 2.22
C GLY A 224 -7.13 10.33 3.67
N CYS A 225 -5.83 10.22 3.97
CA CYS A 225 -5.35 9.77 5.27
C CYS A 225 -3.93 10.26 5.61
N GLY A 226 -3.83 11.19 6.58
CA GLY A 226 -2.55 11.69 7.08
C GLY A 226 -2.39 11.50 8.59
N GLU A 227 -1.44 10.66 9.01
CA GLU A 227 -1.12 10.47 10.43
C GLU A 227 0.16 11.18 10.88
N LYS A 228 0.05 11.91 12.01
CA LYS A 228 1.16 12.62 12.67
C LYS A 228 1.14 12.46 14.19
N VAL A 229 2.33 12.32 14.77
CA VAL A 229 2.53 12.38 16.22
C VAL A 229 2.48 13.86 16.65
N LEU A 230 1.48 14.26 17.43
CA LEU A 230 1.37 15.64 17.94
C LEU A 230 2.30 15.90 19.12
N ASN A 231 2.42 14.93 20.03
CA ASN A 231 3.23 15.00 21.23
C ASN A 231 3.44 13.58 21.79
N ALA A 232 4.39 13.43 22.71
CA ALA A 232 4.56 12.23 23.50
C ALA A 232 4.77 12.58 24.98
N ALA A 233 4.26 11.74 25.87
CA ALA A 233 4.37 11.88 27.33
C ALA A 233 4.87 10.58 27.96
N LEU A 234 5.81 10.66 28.89
CA LEU A 234 6.28 9.51 29.67
C LEU A 234 5.31 9.25 30.83
N THR A 235 4.94 7.99 31.04
CA THR A 235 4.07 7.53 32.14
C THR A 235 4.73 6.37 32.89
N SER A 236 4.06 5.80 33.90
CA SER A 236 4.51 4.59 34.58
C SER A 236 4.57 3.36 33.66
N ASP A 237 3.77 3.35 32.60
CA ASP A 237 3.47 2.16 31.80
C ASP A 237 4.20 2.17 30.45
N GLY A 238 4.82 3.30 30.09
CA GLY A 238 5.55 3.51 28.85
C GLY A 238 5.47 4.95 28.36
N ILE A 239 5.61 5.14 27.04
CA ILE A 239 5.46 6.45 26.38
C ILE A 239 4.10 6.50 25.70
N VAL A 240 3.22 7.42 26.12
CA VAL A 240 1.96 7.67 25.44
C VAL A 240 2.18 8.70 24.34
N LEU A 241 2.03 8.28 23.09
CA LEU A 241 1.92 9.16 21.92
C LEU A 241 0.51 9.74 21.87
N LYS A 242 0.40 11.05 21.63
CA LYS A 242 -0.85 11.67 21.16
C LYS A 242 -0.77 11.76 19.64
N MET A 243 -1.65 11.04 18.97
CA MET A 243 -1.76 10.98 17.52
C MET A 243 -2.82 11.94 17.02
N HIS A 244 -2.70 12.31 15.75
CA HIS A 244 -3.72 12.97 14.97
C HIS A 244 -3.74 12.34 13.58
N ARG A 245 -4.94 11.99 13.13
CA ARG A 245 -5.22 11.47 11.81
C ARG A 245 -6.22 12.38 11.14
N ASN A 246 -5.85 12.98 10.01
CA ASN A 246 -6.82 13.61 9.12
C ASN A 246 -7.40 12.56 8.17
N PHE A 247 -8.66 12.75 7.82
CA PHE A 247 -9.39 12.08 6.74
C PHE A 247 -9.75 13.11 5.67
N GLN A 248 -10.40 12.69 4.58
CA GLN A 248 -10.91 13.62 3.57
C GLN A 248 -11.90 14.64 4.16
N ASP A 249 -12.87 14.19 4.97
CA ASP A 249 -13.96 15.03 5.51
C ASP A 249 -13.86 15.28 7.03
N GLY A 250 -12.71 15.03 7.67
CA GLY A 250 -12.61 15.19 9.12
C GLY A 250 -11.27 14.78 9.73
N TYR A 251 -11.24 14.56 11.04
CA TYR A 251 -10.06 14.08 11.76
C TYR A 251 -10.41 13.30 13.04
N THR A 252 -9.53 12.44 13.50
CA THR A 252 -9.56 11.90 14.87
C THR A 252 -8.24 12.15 15.60
N ASN A 253 -8.32 12.29 16.93
CA ASN A 253 -7.15 12.34 17.80
C ASN A 253 -7.22 11.18 18.78
N TYR A 254 -6.20 10.33 18.77
CA TYR A 254 -6.16 9.10 19.53
C TYR A 254 -4.80 8.90 20.21
N LYS A 255 -4.62 7.82 20.95
CA LYS A 255 -3.41 7.54 21.74
C LYS A 255 -2.86 6.14 21.49
N ILE A 256 -1.54 6.08 21.42
CA ILE A 256 -0.77 4.82 21.36
C ILE A 256 0.17 4.79 22.58
N LEU A 257 0.16 3.70 23.34
CA LEU A 257 1.19 3.40 24.32
C LEU A 257 2.34 2.65 23.65
N LEU A 258 3.56 3.18 23.76
CA LEU A 258 4.79 2.46 23.49
C LEU A 258 5.33 1.88 24.80
N THR A 259 5.23 0.56 24.96
CA THR A 259 5.86 -0.17 26.07
C THR A 259 7.16 -0.80 25.59
N LYS A 260 8.22 -0.69 26.38
CA LYS A 260 9.51 -1.33 26.08
C LYS A 260 9.46 -2.81 26.46
N GLU A 261 9.95 -3.65 25.56
CA GLU A 261 10.06 -5.11 25.72
C GLU A 261 11.53 -5.55 25.60
N GLU A 262 11.82 -6.84 25.82
CA GLU A 262 13.20 -7.38 25.78
C GLU A 262 13.87 -7.18 24.40
N GLN A 263 13.09 -7.28 23.32
CA GLN A 263 13.59 -7.22 21.94
C GLN A 263 13.28 -5.89 21.22
N GLY A 264 12.70 -4.90 21.92
CA GLY A 264 12.36 -3.62 21.31
C GLY A 264 11.19 -2.91 21.99
N TYR A 265 10.20 -2.50 21.20
CA TYR A 265 9.01 -1.82 21.67
C TYR A 265 7.75 -2.42 21.05
N LYS A 266 6.67 -2.41 21.84
CA LYS A 266 5.32 -2.75 21.41
C LYS A 266 4.43 -1.50 21.48
N ALA A 267 3.61 -1.31 20.45
CA ALA A 267 2.58 -0.29 20.35
C ALA A 267 1.21 -0.90 20.69
N THR A 268 0.50 -0.29 21.61
CA THR A 268 -0.88 -0.64 21.98
C THR A 268 -1.76 0.59 21.79
N TYR A 269 -2.79 0.50 20.93
CA TYR A 269 -3.79 1.57 20.80
C TYR A 269 -4.60 1.63 22.11
N LEU A 270 -4.67 2.81 22.74
CA LEU A 270 -5.35 3.01 24.03
C LEU A 270 -6.80 3.49 23.85
N ASP A 271 -7.04 4.22 22.78
CA ASP A 271 -8.34 4.68 22.31
C ASP A 271 -8.27 4.83 20.78
N TYR A 272 -9.43 4.84 20.13
CA TYR A 272 -9.62 5.30 18.76
C TYR A 272 -11.02 5.92 18.66
N PRO A 273 -11.18 7.23 18.89
CA PRO A 273 -12.50 7.86 18.87
C PRO A 273 -13.03 8.05 17.44
N GLU A 274 -14.37 8.02 17.32
CA GLU A 274 -15.10 8.43 16.11
C GLU A 274 -14.57 9.76 15.53
N PRO A 275 -14.50 9.90 14.19
CA PRO A 275 -14.03 11.12 13.55
C PRO A 275 -14.87 12.36 13.92
N SER A 276 -14.18 13.46 14.19
CA SER A 276 -14.74 14.81 14.15
C SER A 276 -14.80 15.28 12.71
N TYR A 277 -15.95 15.79 12.28
CA TYR A 277 -16.13 16.44 10.98
C TYR A 277 -16.03 17.97 11.18
N GLU A 278 -15.47 18.70 10.21
CA GLU A 278 -15.52 20.16 10.22
C GLU A 278 -16.87 20.62 9.60
N GLU A 279 -17.63 21.45 10.33
CA GLU A 279 -18.92 22.03 9.88
C GLU A 279 -18.76 23.27 8.98
#